data_AF-A0A0P0XRE8-F1
#
_entry.id   AF-A0A0P0XRE8-F1
#
_cell.length_a   1.000
_cell.length_b   1.000
_cell.length_c   1.000
_cell.angle_alpha   90.00
_cell.angle_beta   90.00
_cell.angle_gamma   90.00
#
_symmetry.space_group_name_H-M   'P 1'
#
loop_
_entity.id
_entity.type
_entity.pdbx_description
1 polymer ?
#
loop_
_entity_poly.entity_id
_entity_poly.type
_entity_poly.pdbx_seq_one_letter_code
_entity_poly.pdbx_strand_id
1 'polypeptide(L)'
;NINRSRKRMDVSALDMLQFHWWDYANPGYLDALKHITDLKEEGKIKTVALTNFDTDRLQIILENGIPIVSNQVQHSIVDMRPQRRMAELCQLTGVKLITYGTVMGGLLSEKFLDTNVSIPFAGPPLNTPSLQKYKRMVDAWGGWSLFQALLQTLKKVSLKHGVSISTVAVRYILNQTSVAGSMVGVRLGLSEHIKDTNAIFSLELDEEDMNSITEASNKGRNLMDIIGDCGDEYRA
;
A
#
# COMPACT_ATOMS: atom_id res chain seq x y z
N ASN A 1 -7.60 -1.34 25.48
CA ASN A 1 -6.80 -2.59 25.49
C ASN A 1 -5.30 -2.36 25.21
N ILE A 2 -4.79 -1.12 25.28
CA ILE A 2 -3.38 -0.76 24.96
C ILE A 2 -2.35 -1.44 25.88
N ASN A 3 -2.66 -1.59 27.17
CA ASN A 3 -1.77 -2.23 28.14
C ASN A 3 -1.51 -3.70 27.82
N ARG A 4 -2.48 -4.39 27.21
CA ARG A 4 -2.29 -5.79 26.79
C ARG A 4 -1.29 -5.88 25.63
N SER A 5 -1.36 -4.96 24.66
CA SER A 5 -0.41 -4.92 23.55
C SER A 5 1.01 -4.63 24.05
N ARG A 6 1.17 -3.62 24.91
CA ARG A 6 2.46 -3.28 25.57
C ARG A 6 3.05 -4.48 26.31
N LYS A 7 2.23 -5.17 27.11
CA LYS A 7 2.65 -6.38 27.84
C LYS A 7 3.07 -7.52 26.91
N ARG A 8 2.35 -7.75 25.80
CA ARG A 8 2.69 -8.82 24.85
C ARG A 8 3.98 -8.55 24.08
N MET A 9 4.27 -7.29 23.80
CA MET A 9 5.48 -6.86 23.09
C MET A 9 6.66 -6.61 24.04
N ASP A 10 6.44 -6.70 25.36
CA ASP A 10 7.42 -6.38 26.40
C ASP A 10 8.04 -4.99 26.26
N VAL A 11 7.19 -3.98 26.01
CA VAL A 11 7.62 -2.59 25.85
C VAL A 11 6.86 -1.65 26.77
N SER A 12 7.55 -0.61 27.23
CA SER A 12 6.95 0.46 28.03
C SER A 12 6.06 1.39 27.19
N ALA A 13 6.27 1.53 25.89
CA ALA A 13 5.43 2.34 25.00
C ALA A 13 5.38 1.72 23.60
N LEU A 14 4.28 1.90 22.87
CA LEU A 14 4.24 1.56 21.44
C LEU A 14 4.75 2.74 20.60
N ASP A 15 5.63 2.50 19.64
CA ASP A 15 6.15 3.58 18.78
C ASP A 15 5.04 4.23 17.94
N MET A 16 4.10 3.44 17.45
CA MET A 16 3.00 3.91 16.64
C MET A 16 1.75 3.06 16.88
N LEU A 17 0.61 3.74 17.10
CA LEU A 17 -0.70 3.09 17.13
C LEU A 17 -1.47 3.48 15.87
N GLN A 18 -1.77 2.48 15.03
CA GLN A 18 -2.55 2.65 13.81
C GLN A 18 -4.04 2.38 14.08
N PHE A 19 -4.86 3.40 13.90
CA PHE A 19 -6.29 3.38 14.17
C PHE A 19 -7.09 3.09 12.89
N HIS A 20 -8.02 2.15 13.00
CA HIS A 20 -8.91 1.75 11.90
C HIS A 20 -10.36 2.00 12.30
N TRP A 21 -11.17 2.50 11.36
CA TRP A 21 -12.58 2.74 11.55
C TRP A 21 -13.36 2.37 10.30
N TRP A 22 -14.39 1.53 10.45
CA TRP A 22 -15.12 0.97 9.31
C TRP A 22 -16.36 1.79 8.91
N ASP A 23 -17.00 2.49 9.85
CA ASP A 23 -18.28 3.19 9.60
C ASP A 23 -18.14 4.71 9.64
N TYR A 24 -18.03 5.34 8.48
CA TYR A 24 -17.93 6.80 8.36
C TYR A 24 -19.22 7.58 8.58
N ALA A 25 -20.37 6.91 8.68
CA ALA A 25 -21.60 7.58 9.10
C ALA A 25 -21.57 7.88 10.61
N ASN A 26 -20.77 7.14 11.38
CA ASN A 26 -20.54 7.40 12.80
C ASN A 26 -19.32 8.31 13.01
N PRO A 27 -19.51 9.57 13.48
CA PRO A 27 -18.41 10.50 13.73
C PRO A 27 -17.57 10.16 14.97
N GLY A 28 -17.91 9.12 15.73
CA GLY A 28 -17.22 8.70 16.96
C GLY A 28 -15.74 8.35 16.76
N TYR A 29 -15.26 8.21 15.52
CA TYR A 29 -13.82 8.11 15.24
C TYR A 29 -13.04 9.33 15.73
N LEU A 30 -13.64 10.53 15.73
CA LEU A 30 -12.98 11.76 16.21
C LEU A 30 -12.74 11.70 17.72
N ASP A 31 -13.76 11.32 18.49
CA ASP A 31 -13.64 11.19 19.94
C ASP A 31 -12.68 10.05 20.33
N ALA A 32 -12.74 8.93 19.61
CA ALA A 32 -11.79 7.83 19.79
C ALA A 32 -10.34 8.28 19.53
N LEU A 33 -10.10 9.07 18.47
CA LEU A 33 -8.77 9.59 18.16
C LEU A 33 -8.27 10.63 19.17
N LYS A 34 -9.16 11.45 19.75
CA LYS A 34 -8.81 12.33 20.88
C LYS A 34 -8.34 11.51 22.08
N HIS A 35 -9.08 10.47 22.47
CA HIS A 35 -8.65 9.56 23.53
C HIS A 35 -7.35 8.82 23.22
N ILE A 36 -7.10 8.47 21.96
CA ILE A 36 -5.81 7.91 21.55
C ILE A 36 -4.69 8.95 21.69
N THR A 37 -4.99 10.23 21.44
CA THR A 37 -4.05 11.33 21.65
C THR A 37 -3.72 11.51 23.13
N ASP A 38 -4.70 11.36 24.04
CA ASP A 38 -4.44 11.34 25.49
C ASP A 38 -3.43 10.23 25.86
N LEU A 39 -3.53 9.05 25.25
CA LEU A 39 -2.56 7.96 25.48
C LEU A 39 -1.13 8.31 25.03
N LYS A 40 -0.98 9.22 24.08
CA LYS A 40 0.33 9.76 23.67
C LYS A 40 0.88 10.68 24.75
N GLU A 41 0.05 11.54 25.32
CA GLU A 41 0.44 12.44 26.43
C GLU A 41 0.81 11.65 27.69
N GLU A 42 0.11 10.55 27.96
CA GLU A 42 0.44 9.59 29.02
C GLU A 42 1.72 8.77 28.74
N GLY A 43 2.36 8.93 27.59
CA GLY A 43 3.57 8.20 27.20
C GLY A 43 3.36 6.71 26.90
N LYS A 44 2.11 6.26 26.72
CA LYS A 44 1.80 4.85 26.40
C LYS A 44 2.01 4.53 24.92
N ILE A 45 1.90 5.55 24.07
CA ILE A 45 2.24 5.49 22.64
C ILE A 45 3.07 6.72 22.25
N LYS A 46 3.92 6.64 21.23
CA LYS A 46 4.72 7.79 20.76
C LYS A 46 4.03 8.55 19.62
N THR A 47 3.36 7.86 18.71
CA THR A 47 2.67 8.47 17.56
C THR A 47 1.30 7.86 17.29
N VAL A 48 0.42 8.68 16.69
CA VAL A 48 -0.94 8.29 16.24
C VAL A 48 -0.94 8.22 14.72
N ALA A 49 -1.45 7.13 14.19
CA ALA A 49 -1.54 6.87 12.76
C ALA A 49 -2.92 6.30 12.40
N LEU A 50 -3.26 6.34 11.12
CA LEU A 50 -4.53 5.86 10.58
C LEU A 50 -4.30 4.61 9.72
N THR A 51 -5.39 3.88 9.45
CA THR A 51 -5.41 2.76 8.50
C THR A 51 -6.69 2.82 7.69
N ASN A 52 -6.53 2.85 6.37
CA ASN A 52 -7.59 2.92 5.37
C ASN A 52 -8.50 4.13 5.56
N PHE A 53 -7.97 5.28 6.01
CA PHE A 53 -8.73 6.53 6.00
C PHE A 53 -8.72 7.15 4.61
N ASP A 54 -9.85 7.67 4.13
CA ASP A 54 -9.94 8.38 2.86
C ASP A 54 -9.37 9.81 3.01
N THR A 55 -9.27 10.56 1.91
CA THR A 55 -8.69 11.91 1.95
C THR A 55 -9.54 12.87 2.78
N ASP A 56 -10.88 12.81 2.65
CA ASP A 56 -11.80 13.73 3.32
C ASP A 56 -11.74 13.56 4.85
N ARG A 57 -11.73 12.33 5.33
CA ARG A 57 -11.68 12.01 6.75
C ARG A 57 -10.31 12.32 7.33
N LEU A 58 -9.21 12.06 6.60
CA LEU A 58 -7.90 12.50 7.04
C LEU A 58 -7.87 14.03 7.20
N GLN A 59 -8.40 14.78 6.24
CA GLN A 59 -8.46 16.24 6.32
C GLN A 59 -9.27 16.71 7.56
N ILE A 60 -10.47 16.17 7.77
CA ILE A 60 -11.31 16.50 8.94
C ILE A 60 -10.57 16.22 10.26
N ILE A 61 -9.87 15.09 10.35
CA ILE A 61 -9.10 14.71 11.56
C ILE A 61 -8.00 15.74 11.84
N LEU A 62 -7.26 16.15 10.81
CA LEU A 62 -6.17 17.12 10.93
C LEU A 62 -6.70 18.52 11.29
N GLU A 63 -7.82 18.94 10.70
CA GLU A 63 -8.51 20.21 11.04
C GLU A 63 -9.01 20.23 12.49
N ASN A 64 -9.26 19.05 13.10
CA ASN A 64 -9.57 18.91 14.52
C ASN A 64 -8.32 18.87 15.43
N GLY A 65 -7.12 19.16 14.89
CA GLY A 65 -5.87 19.26 15.66
C GLY A 65 -5.29 17.92 16.10
N ILE A 66 -5.79 16.79 15.56
CA ILE A 66 -5.30 15.47 15.93
C ILE A 66 -3.97 15.20 15.21
N PRO A 67 -2.86 14.92 15.93
CA PRO A 67 -1.52 14.89 15.36
C PRO A 67 -1.19 13.54 14.68
N ILE A 68 -1.85 13.27 13.55
CA ILE A 68 -1.61 12.08 12.74
C ILE A 68 -0.25 12.15 12.05
N VAL A 69 0.56 11.10 12.15
CA VAL A 69 1.87 11.03 11.49
C VAL A 69 1.84 10.24 10.18
N SER A 70 0.95 9.26 10.05
CA SER A 70 0.82 8.47 8.84
C SER A 70 -0.57 7.88 8.63
N ASN A 71 -0.89 7.57 7.38
CA ASN A 71 -2.07 6.77 7.00
C ASN A 71 -1.62 5.53 6.23
N GLN A 72 -2.03 4.36 6.71
CA GLN A 72 -1.74 3.10 6.05
C GLN A 72 -2.79 2.80 4.97
N VAL A 73 -2.39 2.69 3.69
CA VAL A 73 -3.30 2.55 2.55
C VAL A 73 -2.86 1.49 1.54
N GLN A 74 -3.80 0.94 0.77
CA GLN A 74 -3.48 0.07 -0.35
C GLN A 74 -2.84 0.90 -1.47
N HIS A 75 -1.65 0.54 -1.91
CA HIS A 75 -0.98 1.25 -2.99
C HIS A 75 -0.01 0.34 -3.73
N SER A 76 -0.20 0.24 -5.05
CA SER A 76 0.64 -0.52 -5.98
C SER A 76 0.68 0.20 -7.33
N ILE A 77 1.48 -0.28 -8.29
CA ILE A 77 1.50 0.29 -9.64
C ILE A 77 0.12 0.20 -10.33
N VAL A 78 -0.70 -0.80 -9.98
CA VAL A 78 -2.07 -0.92 -10.49
C VAL A 78 -3.04 0.01 -9.73
N ASP A 79 -2.79 0.25 -8.44
CA ASP A 79 -3.64 1.05 -7.57
C ASP A 79 -2.95 2.37 -7.18
N MET A 80 -3.04 3.34 -8.08
CA MET A 80 -2.48 4.69 -7.94
C MET A 80 -3.44 5.70 -7.31
N ARG A 81 -4.60 5.27 -6.78
CA ARG A 81 -5.57 6.17 -6.11
C ARG A 81 -4.94 7.04 -5.01
N PRO A 82 -4.04 6.51 -4.14
CA PRO A 82 -3.37 7.33 -3.14
C PRO A 82 -2.51 8.48 -3.70
N GLN A 83 -2.09 8.42 -4.97
CA GLN A 83 -1.32 9.49 -5.63
C GLN A 83 -2.20 10.59 -6.24
N ARG A 84 -3.52 10.55 -6.02
CA ARG A 84 -4.44 11.62 -6.39
C ARG A 84 -4.54 12.61 -5.22
N ARG A 85 -5.72 12.76 -4.62
CA ARG A 85 -6.00 13.75 -3.57
C ARG A 85 -5.19 13.51 -2.29
N MET A 86 -5.03 12.25 -1.89
CA MET A 86 -4.33 11.87 -0.65
C MET A 86 -2.86 12.31 -0.63
N ALA A 87 -2.12 12.13 -1.73
CA ALA A 87 -0.71 12.53 -1.80
C ALA A 87 -0.53 14.05 -1.71
N GLU A 88 -1.43 14.84 -2.30
CA GLU A 88 -1.43 16.30 -2.19
C GLU A 88 -1.66 16.72 -0.74
N LEU A 89 -2.67 16.16 -0.06
CA LEU A 89 -2.93 16.43 1.35
C LEU A 89 -1.73 16.05 2.24
N CYS A 90 -1.10 14.90 1.97
CA CYS A 90 0.11 14.46 2.68
C CYS A 90 1.28 15.44 2.50
N GLN A 91 1.46 16.01 1.30
CA GLN A 91 2.50 17.01 1.05
C GLN A 91 2.24 18.32 1.82
N LEU A 92 0.97 18.76 1.86
CA LEU A 92 0.58 19.99 2.55
C LEU A 92 0.68 19.88 4.08
N THR A 93 0.38 18.70 4.63
CA THR A 93 0.21 18.50 6.08
C THR A 93 1.41 17.82 6.75
N GLY A 94 2.31 17.24 5.96
CA GLY A 94 3.45 16.47 6.44
C GLY A 94 3.13 15.03 6.82
N VAL A 95 1.86 14.60 6.76
CA VAL A 95 1.46 13.20 6.95
C VAL A 95 2.13 12.32 5.89
N LYS A 96 2.54 11.11 6.28
CA LYS A 96 3.16 10.14 5.36
C LYS A 96 2.26 8.93 5.09
N LEU A 97 2.51 8.24 3.98
CA LEU A 97 1.84 6.99 3.64
C LEU A 97 2.71 5.80 3.99
N ILE A 98 2.09 4.80 4.63
CA ILE A 98 2.62 3.44 4.75
C ILE A 98 1.80 2.55 3.85
N THR A 99 2.43 1.93 2.87
CA THR A 99 1.69 1.20 1.84
C THR A 99 1.63 -0.29 2.15
N TYR A 100 0.50 -0.93 1.84
CA TYR A 100 0.42 -2.39 1.74
C TYR A 100 -0.13 -2.79 0.38
N GLY A 101 -0.02 -4.08 0.07
CA GLY A 101 -0.47 -4.59 -1.23
C GLY A 101 0.38 -4.12 -2.39
N THR A 102 1.56 -3.56 -2.10
CA THR A 102 2.50 -3.02 -3.09
C THR A 102 2.92 -4.04 -4.12
N VAL A 103 3.09 -5.31 -3.72
CA VAL A 103 3.35 -6.44 -4.62
C VAL A 103 2.09 -7.23 -5.00
N MET A 104 0.91 -6.71 -4.66
CA MET A 104 -0.40 -7.28 -5.02
C MET A 104 -0.55 -8.77 -4.63
N GLY A 105 -0.15 -9.12 -3.40
CA GLY A 105 -0.20 -10.50 -2.92
C GLY A 105 0.72 -11.47 -3.67
N GLY A 106 1.70 -10.93 -4.41
CA GLY A 106 2.63 -11.67 -5.25
C GLY A 106 2.31 -11.63 -6.75
N LEU A 107 1.22 -10.97 -7.18
CA LEU A 107 0.91 -10.85 -8.62
C LEU A 107 1.99 -10.07 -9.39
N LEU A 108 2.62 -9.08 -8.76
CA LEU A 108 3.76 -8.33 -9.33
C LEU A 108 5.07 -9.11 -9.13
N SER A 109 5.17 -10.28 -9.76
CA SER A 109 6.36 -11.14 -9.72
C SER A 109 6.51 -11.95 -11.00
N GLU A 110 7.71 -12.49 -11.21
CA GLU A 110 8.06 -13.37 -12.33
C GLU A 110 7.15 -14.60 -12.41
N LYS A 111 6.63 -15.05 -11.27
CA LYS A 111 5.71 -16.19 -11.18
C LYS A 111 4.48 -16.04 -12.07
N PHE A 112 4.00 -14.82 -12.27
CA PHE A 112 2.79 -14.55 -13.06
C PHE A 112 3.07 -13.92 -14.43
N LEU A 113 4.35 -13.69 -14.78
CA LEU A 113 4.74 -13.17 -16.08
C LEU A 113 4.47 -14.19 -17.19
N ASP A 114 3.89 -13.72 -18.29
CA ASP A 114 3.51 -14.50 -19.47
C ASP A 114 2.60 -15.70 -19.15
N THR A 115 1.82 -15.59 -18.06
CA THR A 115 0.84 -16.60 -17.67
C THR A 115 -0.56 -16.23 -18.11
N ASN A 116 -1.38 -17.22 -18.44
CA ASN A 116 -2.81 -17.04 -18.69
C ASN A 116 -3.64 -17.70 -17.58
N VAL A 117 -4.13 -16.89 -16.65
CA VAL A 117 -4.94 -17.37 -15.51
C VAL A 117 -6.38 -17.75 -15.88
N SER A 118 -6.81 -17.43 -17.12
CA SER A 118 -8.12 -17.82 -17.63
C SER A 118 -8.14 -19.26 -18.17
N ILE A 119 -6.97 -19.86 -18.41
CA ILE A 119 -6.85 -21.25 -18.84
C ILE A 119 -6.63 -22.10 -17.57
N PRO A 120 -7.55 -23.01 -17.23
CA PRO A 120 -7.38 -23.91 -16.10
C PRO A 120 -6.04 -24.64 -16.18
N PHE A 121 -5.31 -24.71 -15.07
CA PHE A 121 -4.03 -25.43 -14.94
C PHE A 121 -2.83 -24.88 -15.75
N ALA A 122 -2.99 -23.81 -16.52
CA ALA A 122 -1.91 -23.22 -17.32
C ALA A 122 -1.07 -22.15 -16.58
N GLY A 123 -1.47 -21.80 -15.35
CA GLY A 123 -0.77 -20.78 -14.55
C GLY A 123 -0.86 -21.05 -13.05
N PRO A 124 -0.09 -20.29 -12.24
CA PRO A 124 -0.12 -20.46 -10.80
C PRO A 124 -1.52 -20.18 -10.22
N PRO A 125 -1.96 -20.96 -9.22
CA PRO A 125 -3.30 -20.81 -8.69
C PRO A 125 -3.47 -19.50 -7.92
N LEU A 126 -4.63 -18.87 -8.09
CA LEU A 126 -5.08 -17.72 -7.30
C LEU A 126 -5.84 -18.21 -6.05
N ASN A 127 -5.14 -18.96 -5.19
CA ASN A 127 -5.73 -19.72 -4.09
C ASN A 127 -5.71 -19.02 -2.72
N THR A 128 -5.27 -17.77 -2.65
CA THR A 128 -5.28 -17.00 -1.39
C THR A 128 -6.32 -15.87 -1.46
N PRO A 129 -6.93 -15.48 -0.33
CA PRO A 129 -7.84 -14.34 -0.28
C PRO A 129 -7.19 -13.05 -0.81
N SER A 130 -5.89 -12.87 -0.54
CA SER A 130 -5.11 -11.73 -1.04
C SER A 130 -5.01 -11.75 -2.57
N LEU A 131 -4.60 -12.87 -3.18
CA LEU A 131 -4.51 -12.98 -4.64
C LEU A 131 -5.87 -12.73 -5.32
N GLN A 132 -6.96 -13.27 -4.75
CA GLN A 132 -8.31 -13.02 -5.26
C GLN A 132 -8.71 -11.55 -5.15
N LYS A 133 -8.41 -10.90 -4.02
CA LYS A 133 -8.63 -9.46 -3.85
C LYS A 133 -7.89 -8.65 -4.91
N TYR A 134 -6.60 -8.89 -5.10
CA TYR A 134 -5.79 -8.14 -6.06
C TYR A 134 -6.12 -8.47 -7.52
N LYS A 135 -6.61 -9.67 -7.81
CA LYS A 135 -7.15 -10.00 -9.13
C LYS A 135 -8.35 -9.13 -9.48
N ARG A 136 -9.26 -8.86 -8.52
CA ARG A 136 -10.37 -7.92 -8.74
C ARG A 136 -9.89 -6.50 -9.04
N MET A 137 -8.80 -6.05 -8.39
CA MET A 137 -8.16 -4.77 -8.71
C MET A 137 -7.61 -4.75 -10.14
N VAL A 138 -6.95 -5.82 -10.57
CA VAL A 138 -6.48 -5.98 -11.96
C VAL A 138 -7.64 -5.92 -12.95
N ASP A 139 -8.75 -6.60 -12.66
CA ASP A 139 -9.94 -6.60 -13.52
C ASP A 139 -10.59 -5.21 -13.61
N ALA A 140 -10.70 -4.51 -12.49
CA ALA A 140 -11.17 -3.13 -12.45
C ALA A 140 -10.22 -2.18 -13.21
N TRP A 141 -8.91 -2.39 -13.15
CA TRP A 141 -7.93 -1.52 -13.78
C TRP A 141 -7.87 -1.70 -15.31
N GLY A 142 -7.81 -2.94 -15.81
CA GLY A 142 -7.78 -3.16 -17.27
C GLY A 142 -7.75 -4.61 -17.71
N GLY A 143 -7.96 -5.54 -16.78
CA GLY A 143 -7.95 -6.97 -17.04
C GLY A 143 -6.55 -7.56 -17.14
N TRP A 144 -6.51 -8.88 -17.27
CA TRP A 144 -5.27 -9.66 -17.19
C TRP A 144 -4.30 -9.36 -18.34
N SER A 145 -4.80 -9.13 -19.56
CA SER A 145 -3.94 -8.84 -20.72
C SER A 145 -3.14 -7.54 -20.54
N LEU A 146 -3.77 -6.48 -20.02
CA LEU A 146 -3.06 -5.24 -19.72
C LEU A 146 -2.08 -5.42 -18.56
N PHE A 147 -2.46 -6.22 -17.55
CA PHE A 147 -1.57 -6.59 -16.47
C PHE A 147 -0.32 -7.34 -16.93
N GLN A 148 -0.44 -8.22 -17.94
CA GLN A 148 0.73 -8.86 -18.55
C GLN A 148 1.65 -7.85 -19.26
N ALA A 149 1.09 -6.87 -19.97
CA ALA A 149 1.90 -5.80 -20.57
C ALA A 149 2.65 -5.00 -19.51
N LEU A 150 2.02 -4.72 -18.36
CA LEU A 150 2.70 -4.10 -17.20
C LEU A 150 3.83 -4.99 -16.66
N LEU A 151 3.58 -6.29 -16.46
CA LEU A 151 4.61 -7.23 -16.00
C LEU A 151 5.80 -7.30 -16.97
N GLN A 152 5.55 -7.26 -18.28
CA GLN A 152 6.61 -7.21 -19.30
C GLN A 152 7.44 -5.93 -19.22
N THR A 153 6.80 -4.77 -19.00
CA THR A 153 7.52 -3.50 -18.76
C THR A 153 8.39 -3.62 -17.51
N LEU A 154 7.83 -4.09 -16.40
CA LEU A 154 8.58 -4.29 -15.16
C LEU A 154 9.71 -5.32 -15.34
N LYS A 155 9.51 -6.33 -16.20
CA LYS A 155 10.55 -7.31 -16.49
C LYS A 155 11.75 -6.69 -17.19
N LYS A 156 11.54 -5.75 -18.13
CA LYS A 156 12.64 -5.04 -18.80
C LYS A 156 13.48 -4.24 -17.79
N VAL A 157 12.83 -3.50 -16.89
CA VAL A 157 13.51 -2.76 -15.82
C VAL A 157 14.21 -3.71 -14.84
N SER A 158 13.55 -4.81 -14.47
CA SER A 158 14.13 -5.88 -13.64
C SER A 158 15.42 -6.44 -14.25
N LEU A 159 15.44 -6.72 -15.56
CA LEU A 159 16.63 -7.23 -16.26
C LEU A 159 17.75 -6.20 -16.33
N LYS A 160 17.43 -4.92 -16.58
CA LYS A 160 18.40 -3.81 -16.59
C LYS A 160 19.16 -3.70 -15.27
N HIS A 161 18.46 -3.87 -14.15
CA HIS A 161 19.01 -3.68 -12.81
C HIS A 161 19.40 -4.97 -12.08
N GLY A 162 19.14 -6.14 -12.67
CA GLY A 162 19.47 -7.43 -12.05
C GLY A 162 18.68 -7.75 -10.77
N VAL A 163 17.45 -7.22 -10.65
CA VAL A 163 16.57 -7.39 -9.47
C VAL A 163 15.23 -8.01 -9.88
N SER A 164 14.40 -8.44 -8.92
CA SER A 164 13.08 -9.00 -9.23
C SER A 164 12.05 -7.94 -9.63
N ILE A 165 11.00 -8.34 -10.34
CA ILE A 165 9.82 -7.51 -10.65
C ILE A 165 9.23 -6.93 -9.35
N SER A 166 9.18 -7.74 -8.28
CA SER A 166 8.67 -7.28 -6.99
C SER A 166 9.55 -6.18 -6.38
N THR A 167 10.87 -6.28 -6.46
CA THR A 167 11.80 -5.23 -6.02
C THR A 167 11.59 -3.93 -6.80
N VAL A 168 11.46 -3.99 -8.12
CA VAL A 168 11.16 -2.82 -8.96
C VAL A 168 9.84 -2.18 -8.54
N ALA A 169 8.79 -2.99 -8.36
CA ALA A 169 7.47 -2.50 -7.97
C ALA A 169 7.48 -1.79 -6.61
N VAL A 170 8.15 -2.36 -5.61
CA VAL A 170 8.26 -1.71 -4.29
C VAL A 170 9.07 -0.43 -4.38
N ARG A 171 10.19 -0.43 -5.12
CA ARG A 171 11.02 0.77 -5.27
C ARG A 171 10.29 1.90 -5.98
N TYR A 172 9.54 1.60 -7.03
CA TYR A 172 8.72 2.59 -7.74
C TYR A 172 7.72 3.28 -6.80
N ILE A 173 7.10 2.52 -5.88
CA ILE A 173 6.15 3.06 -4.90
C ILE A 173 6.86 3.83 -3.78
N LEU A 174 8.03 3.39 -3.34
CA LEU A 174 8.84 4.14 -2.36
C LEU A 174 9.40 5.46 -2.93
N ASN A 175 9.53 5.57 -4.26
CA ASN A 175 9.96 6.81 -4.92
C ASN A 175 8.85 7.88 -4.97
N GLN A 176 7.61 7.56 -4.56
CA GLN A 176 6.53 8.54 -4.50
C GLN A 176 6.70 9.43 -3.26
N THR A 177 6.67 10.76 -3.44
CA THR A 177 7.01 11.75 -2.40
C THR A 177 6.25 11.61 -1.07
N SER A 178 4.99 11.16 -1.13
CA SER A 178 4.12 10.97 0.04
C SER A 178 4.38 9.66 0.79
N VAL A 179 5.11 8.71 0.21
CA VAL A 179 5.31 7.36 0.76
C VAL A 179 6.57 7.31 1.62
N ALA A 180 6.42 6.96 2.90
CA ALA A 180 7.53 6.77 3.82
C ALA A 180 7.91 5.29 4.01
N GLY A 181 7.02 4.35 3.64
CA GLY A 181 7.30 2.94 3.79
C GLY A 181 6.35 2.05 3.00
N SER A 182 6.79 0.82 2.76
CA SER A 182 6.00 -0.24 2.13
C SER A 182 6.13 -1.53 2.94
N MET A 183 4.99 -2.14 3.27
CA MET A 183 4.93 -3.41 3.95
C MET A 183 5.04 -4.56 2.95
N VAL A 184 6.10 -5.34 3.10
CA VAL A 184 6.33 -6.57 2.36
C VAL A 184 6.01 -7.75 3.28
N GLY A 185 4.99 -8.53 2.92
CA GLY A 185 4.62 -9.72 3.68
C GLY A 185 5.60 -10.85 3.45
N VAL A 186 6.14 -11.42 4.53
CA VAL A 186 7.02 -12.59 4.51
C VAL A 186 6.35 -13.77 5.22
N ARG A 187 6.69 -14.99 4.80
CA ARG A 187 6.32 -16.23 5.50
C ARG A 187 7.59 -17.04 5.67
N LEU A 188 8.07 -17.16 6.90
CA LEU A 188 9.30 -17.89 7.21
C LEU A 188 9.22 -19.32 6.65
N GLY A 189 10.26 -19.76 5.93
CA GLY A 189 10.31 -21.05 5.25
C GLY A 189 9.52 -21.17 3.94
N LEU A 190 8.76 -20.15 3.52
CA LEU A 190 8.02 -20.13 2.25
C LEU A 190 8.38 -18.95 1.35
N SER A 191 8.57 -17.77 1.92
CA SER A 191 8.82 -16.52 1.22
C SER A 191 9.54 -15.55 2.14
N GLU A 192 10.87 -15.64 2.18
CA GLU A 192 11.71 -14.86 3.12
C GLU A 192 12.09 -13.49 2.56
N HIS A 193 12.14 -13.34 1.23
CA HIS A 193 12.41 -12.08 0.50
C HIS A 193 13.63 -11.27 0.95
N ILE A 194 14.52 -11.83 1.80
CA ILE A 194 15.64 -11.08 2.43
C ILE A 194 16.53 -10.39 1.38
N LYS A 195 16.91 -11.13 0.33
CA LYS A 195 17.72 -10.57 -0.78
C LYS A 195 17.00 -9.47 -1.53
N ASP A 196 15.73 -9.70 -1.88
CA ASP A 196 14.89 -8.73 -2.58
C ASP A 196 14.70 -7.45 -1.75
N THR A 197 14.43 -7.59 -0.45
CA THR A 197 14.21 -6.46 0.47
C THR A 197 15.47 -5.62 0.64
N ASN A 198 16.65 -6.24 0.72
CA ASN A 198 17.92 -5.50 0.75
C ASN A 198 18.16 -4.75 -0.56
N ALA A 199 17.87 -5.37 -1.71
CA ALA A 199 18.05 -4.76 -3.01
C ALA A 199 17.16 -3.53 -3.24
N ILE A 200 15.98 -3.45 -2.61
CA ILE A 200 15.08 -2.29 -2.71
C ILE A 200 15.80 -0.99 -2.35
N PHE A 201 16.61 -0.98 -1.29
CA PHE A 201 17.25 0.25 -0.82
C PHE A 201 18.46 0.67 -1.65
N SER A 202 19.06 -0.26 -2.41
CA SER A 202 20.20 0.01 -3.30
C SER A 202 19.80 0.25 -4.76
N LEU A 203 18.58 -0.11 -5.15
CA LEU A 203 18.07 0.09 -6.52
C LEU A 203 17.86 1.58 -6.79
N GLU A 204 18.36 2.12 -7.89
CA GLU A 204 18.02 3.48 -8.34
C GLU A 204 17.31 3.36 -9.69
N LEU A 205 16.05 3.78 -9.74
CA LEU A 205 15.27 3.83 -10.97
C LEU A 205 15.56 5.15 -11.66
N ASP A 206 16.07 5.10 -12.88
CA ASP A 206 16.33 6.31 -13.66
C ASP A 206 15.04 6.84 -14.31
N GLU A 207 15.15 7.97 -15.01
CA GLU A 207 14.01 8.63 -15.63
C GLU A 207 13.32 7.75 -16.69
N GLU A 208 14.08 6.96 -17.44
CA GLU A 208 13.53 6.02 -18.43
C GLU A 208 12.71 4.92 -17.75
N ASP A 209 13.25 4.36 -16.66
CA ASP A 209 12.55 3.34 -15.87
C ASP A 209 11.24 3.90 -15.31
N MET A 210 11.30 5.06 -14.66
CA MET A 210 10.14 5.72 -14.06
C MET A 210 9.07 6.07 -15.11
N ASN A 211 9.48 6.58 -16.26
CA ASN A 211 8.57 6.95 -17.36
C ASN A 211 7.91 5.72 -17.97
N SER A 212 8.66 4.65 -18.22
CA SER A 212 8.10 3.43 -18.82
C SER A 212 7.07 2.75 -17.91
N ILE A 213 7.32 2.72 -16.59
CA ILE A 213 6.38 2.17 -15.60
C ILE A 213 5.14 3.06 -15.50
N THR A 214 5.32 4.39 -15.49
CA THR A 214 4.22 5.35 -15.43
C THR A 214 3.33 5.26 -16.66
N GLU A 215 3.91 5.15 -17.86
CA GLU A 215 3.15 4.97 -19.09
C GLU A 215 2.36 3.65 -19.08
N ALA A 216 2.98 2.55 -18.61
CA ALA A 216 2.31 1.27 -18.49
C ALA A 216 1.15 1.32 -17.47
N SER A 217 1.34 2.00 -16.33
CA SER A 217 0.31 2.23 -15.31
C SER A 217 -0.87 3.04 -15.84
N ASN A 218 -0.60 4.09 -16.63
CA ASN A 218 -1.61 5.00 -17.15
C ASN A 218 -2.49 4.42 -18.27
N LYS A 219 -2.15 3.24 -18.81
CA LYS A 219 -2.99 2.54 -19.80
C LYS A 219 -4.25 1.94 -19.19
N GLY A 220 -4.30 1.76 -17.87
CA GLY A 220 -5.50 1.27 -17.21
C GLY A 220 -6.52 2.38 -16.92
N ARG A 221 -7.71 1.96 -16.53
CA ARG A 221 -8.82 2.84 -16.14
C ARG A 221 -8.50 3.57 -14.83
N ASN A 222 -9.10 4.73 -14.67
CA ASN A 222 -9.03 5.47 -13.42
C ASN A 222 -9.82 4.75 -12.31
N LEU A 223 -9.11 4.07 -11.42
CA LEU A 223 -9.73 3.35 -10.31
C LEU A 223 -10.43 4.25 -9.31
N MET A 224 -10.08 5.55 -9.24
CA MET A 224 -10.80 6.52 -8.42
C MET A 224 -12.27 6.60 -8.83
N ASP A 225 -12.55 6.58 -10.14
CA ASP A 225 -13.90 6.72 -10.68
C ASP A 225 -14.71 5.43 -10.55
N ILE A 226 -14.03 4.28 -10.39
CA ILE A 226 -14.64 2.95 -10.32
C ILE A 226 -14.88 2.51 -8.87
N ILE A 227 -13.92 2.77 -7.98
CA ILE A 227 -13.91 2.24 -6.60
C ILE A 227 -14.13 3.35 -5.58
N GLY A 228 -13.79 4.60 -5.90
CA GLY A 228 -13.70 5.69 -4.93
C GLY A 228 -12.26 5.93 -4.45
N ASP A 229 -12.11 6.67 -3.37
CA ASP A 229 -10.83 7.02 -2.79
C ASP A 229 -10.14 5.79 -2.14
N CYS A 230 -8.87 5.94 -1.77
CA CYS A 230 -8.15 4.93 -1.03
C CYS A 230 -8.84 4.62 0.31
N GLY A 231 -9.07 3.33 0.57
CA GLY A 231 -9.83 2.87 1.73
C GLY A 231 -11.29 2.54 1.43
N ASP A 232 -11.90 3.08 0.37
CA ASP A 232 -13.30 2.79 0.02
C ASP A 232 -13.53 1.33 -0.34
N GLU A 233 -12.49 0.61 -0.76
CA GLU A 233 -12.56 -0.84 -1.03
C GLU A 233 -12.89 -1.70 0.20
N TYR A 234 -12.92 -1.13 1.40
CA TYR A 234 -13.33 -1.80 2.65
C TYR A 234 -14.71 -1.36 3.15
N ARG A 235 -15.40 -0.50 2.40
CA ARG A 235 -16.66 0.14 2.81
C ARG A 235 -17.83 -0.11 1.86
N ALA A 236 -17.59 -0.92 0.82
CA ALA A 236 -18.60 -1.41 -0.12
C ALA A 236 -19.34 -2.65 0.42
#